data_AF-A0AA38LHW8-F1
#
_entry.id   AF-A0AA38LHW8-F1
#
_cell.length_a   1.000
_cell.length_b   1.000
_cell.length_c   1.000
_cell.angle_alpha   90.00
_cell.angle_beta   90.00
_cell.angle_gamma   90.00
#
_symmetry.space_group_name_H-M   'P 1'
#
loop_
_entity.id
_entity.type
_entity.pdbx_description
1 polymer ?
#
loop_
_entity_poly.entity_id
_entity_poly.type
_entity_poly.pdbx_seq_one_letter_code
_entity_poly.pdbx_strand_id
1 'polypeptide(L)'
;AILKPFSRACRRVTELSAALEPLFQTYCEPINKEAVIPDEMGKRRLFALLEPHIAPALKQIFNVTTYSGFTKPGADKARRKFITKRPGFNEAAEELDFHLTVCGKYLLISAFIASRNPATLDATLFDSTGGLESRKRKKKSAASAMEKREYKEQEKVLKGPGSFPLERLLAIFQCITAATDEDLESQQCTNMSPNDEGSMELMSDALMQLSTLCNINLLYKGSSCPLEGATRYRCNIDQELALR
;
A
#
# COMPACT_ATOMS: atom_id res chain seq x y z
N ALA A 1 29.80 22.35 -8.78
CA ALA A 1 29.70 20.87 -8.82
C ALA A 1 28.45 20.37 -8.11
N ILE A 2 28.22 20.76 -6.86
CA ILE A 2 27.10 20.32 -6.00
C ILE A 2 25.73 20.64 -6.59
N LEU A 3 25.53 21.80 -7.22
CA LEU A 3 24.23 22.18 -7.79
C LEU A 3 23.78 21.34 -9.00
N LYS A 4 24.69 20.65 -9.71
CA LYS A 4 24.33 19.89 -10.93
C LYS A 4 23.37 18.73 -10.65
N PRO A 5 23.62 17.87 -9.63
CA PRO A 5 22.65 16.87 -9.18
C PRO A 5 21.29 17.45 -8.77
N PHE A 6 21.28 18.50 -7.95
CA PHE A 6 20.05 19.07 -7.41
C PHE A 6 19.22 19.80 -8.48
N SER A 7 19.86 20.56 -9.36
CA SER A 7 19.19 21.29 -10.46
C SER A 7 18.58 20.39 -11.53
N ARG A 8 19.05 19.14 -11.65
CA ARG A 8 18.42 18.11 -12.49
C ARG A 8 17.12 17.60 -11.87
N ALA A 9 17.06 17.49 -10.54
CA ALA A 9 15.88 17.00 -9.83
C ALA A 9 14.85 18.10 -9.52
N CYS A 10 15.28 19.30 -9.15
CA CYS A 10 14.41 20.43 -8.85
C CYS A 10 15.01 21.79 -9.24
N ARG A 11 14.15 22.68 -9.73
CA ARG A 11 14.50 24.06 -10.11
C ARG A 11 13.92 25.11 -9.17
N ARG A 12 13.22 24.71 -8.10
CA ARG A 12 12.62 25.62 -7.12
C ARG A 12 13.65 26.02 -6.09
N VAL A 13 13.93 27.31 -6.03
CA VAL A 13 14.97 27.88 -5.15
C VAL A 13 14.67 27.61 -3.66
N THR A 14 13.40 27.61 -3.25
CA THR A 14 12.99 27.37 -1.86
C THR A 14 13.21 25.92 -1.41
N GLU A 15 12.95 24.96 -2.29
CA GLU A 15 13.22 23.53 -2.03
C GLU A 15 14.72 23.27 -2.04
N LEU A 16 15.45 23.91 -2.96
CA LEU A 16 16.91 23.84 -3.01
C LEU A 16 17.58 24.48 -1.80
N SER A 17 17.07 25.59 -1.27
CA SER A 17 17.64 26.21 -0.06
C SER A 17 17.41 25.31 1.16
N ALA A 18 16.20 24.75 1.30
CA ALA A 18 15.91 23.79 2.37
C ALA A 18 16.77 22.51 2.24
N ALA A 19 17.07 22.10 1.01
CA ALA A 19 17.92 20.95 0.70
C ALA A 19 19.37 21.12 1.14
N LEU A 20 19.91 22.31 0.85
CA LEU A 20 21.32 22.60 0.96
C LEU A 20 21.71 23.04 2.37
N GLU A 21 20.77 23.54 3.18
CA GLU A 21 21.00 23.95 4.56
C GLU A 21 21.66 22.84 5.42
N PRO A 22 21.11 21.62 5.56
CA PRO A 22 21.75 20.57 6.35
C PRO A 22 23.09 20.11 5.77
N LEU A 23 23.20 20.05 4.44
CA LEU A 23 24.43 19.68 3.75
C LEU A 23 25.53 20.73 3.93
N PHE A 24 25.15 21.99 4.03
CA PHE A 24 26.06 23.10 4.31
C PHE A 24 26.65 22.98 5.72
N GLN A 25 25.83 22.59 6.71
CA GLN A 25 26.33 22.33 8.07
C GLN A 25 27.36 21.19 8.10
N THR A 26 27.08 20.08 7.41
CA THR A 26 28.03 18.96 7.25
C THR A 26 29.30 19.37 6.50
N TYR A 27 29.19 20.26 5.51
CA TYR A 27 30.33 20.79 4.78
C TYR A 27 31.24 21.69 5.65
N CYS A 28 30.66 22.44 6.57
CA CYS A 28 31.40 23.35 7.47
C CYS A 28 32.07 22.62 8.65
N GLU A 29 31.59 21.44 9.02
CA GLU A 29 32.10 20.67 10.17
C GLU A 29 33.62 20.40 10.15
N PRO A 30 34.24 19.98 9.02
CA PRO A 30 35.69 19.72 8.96
C PRO A 30 36.54 20.99 8.96
N ILE A 31 35.95 22.13 8.56
CA ILE A 31 36.61 23.44 8.58
C ILE A 31 36.65 23.98 10.01
N ASN A 32 35.52 23.87 10.72
CA ASN A 32 35.41 24.30 12.12
C ASN A 32 36.29 23.48 13.07
N LYS A 33 36.61 22.24 12.70
CA LYS A 33 37.51 21.34 13.45
C LYS A 33 39.00 21.50 13.06
N GLU A 34 39.33 22.47 12.20
CA GLU A 34 40.67 22.69 11.61
C GLU A 34 41.27 21.46 10.90
N ALA A 35 40.45 20.45 10.59
CA ALA A 35 40.90 19.20 9.98
C ALA A 35 41.25 19.38 8.48
N VAL A 36 40.72 20.43 7.84
CA VAL A 36 40.95 20.74 6.43
C VAL A 36 41.18 22.24 6.24
N ILE A 37 42.33 22.60 5.68
CA ILE A 37 42.65 23.96 5.25
C ILE A 37 41.85 24.27 3.96
N PRO A 38 41.22 25.44 3.81
CA PRO A 38 40.41 25.80 2.65
C PRO A 38 41.25 26.15 1.41
N ASP A 39 42.13 25.23 1.01
CA ASP A 39 42.92 25.27 -0.22
C ASP A 39 42.22 24.50 -1.37
N GLU A 40 42.72 24.59 -2.61
CA GLU A 40 42.17 23.86 -3.77
C GLU A 40 42.10 22.34 -3.54
N MET A 41 43.09 21.77 -2.84
CA MET A 41 43.06 20.36 -2.44
C MET A 41 42.07 20.10 -1.29
N GLY A 42 41.90 21.07 -0.38
CA GLY A 42 40.91 21.04 0.69
C GLY A 42 39.48 21.04 0.18
N LYS A 43 39.17 21.86 -0.84
CA LYS A 43 37.86 21.88 -1.51
C LYS A 43 37.47 20.52 -2.09
N ARG A 44 38.42 19.81 -2.70
CA ARG A 44 38.20 18.45 -3.24
C ARG A 44 37.94 17.44 -2.13
N ARG A 45 38.68 17.51 -1.02
CA ARG A 45 38.48 16.65 0.15
C ARG A 45 37.13 16.90 0.83
N LEU A 46 36.73 18.16 0.98
CA LEU A 46 35.43 18.54 1.53
C LEU A 46 34.28 18.05 0.64
N PHE A 47 34.44 18.16 -0.69
CA PHE A 47 33.44 17.61 -1.62
C PHE A 47 33.33 16.09 -1.53
N ALA A 48 34.46 15.38 -1.42
CA ALA A 48 34.46 13.92 -1.26
C ALA A 48 33.79 13.47 0.05
N LEU A 49 33.95 14.23 1.13
CA LEU A 49 33.26 13.99 2.41
C LEU A 49 31.76 14.27 2.31
N LEU A 50 31.35 15.24 1.49
CA LEU A 50 29.95 15.61 1.30
C LEU A 50 29.21 14.69 0.31
N GLU A 51 29.91 14.16 -0.69
CA GLU A 51 29.37 13.30 -1.75
C GLU A 51 28.43 12.18 -1.27
N PRO A 52 28.76 11.37 -0.23
CA PRO A 52 27.87 10.32 0.26
C PRO A 52 26.56 10.86 0.87
N HIS A 53 26.53 12.11 1.33
CA HIS A 53 25.34 12.73 1.93
C HIS A 53 24.40 13.37 0.91
N ILE A 54 24.86 13.60 -0.33
CA ILE A 54 24.06 14.24 -1.38
C ILE A 54 22.85 13.38 -1.79
N ALA A 55 23.06 12.09 -2.07
CA ALA A 55 21.96 11.21 -2.50
C ALA A 55 20.88 10.97 -1.42
N PRO A 56 21.24 10.73 -0.14
CA PRO A 56 20.27 10.66 0.95
C PRO A 56 19.48 11.96 1.13
N ALA A 57 20.14 13.12 1.07
CA ALA A 57 19.46 14.42 1.18
C ALA A 57 18.46 14.60 0.03
N LEU A 58 18.88 14.36 -1.22
CA LEU A 58 18.00 14.40 -2.39
C LEU A 58 16.76 13.50 -2.19
N LYS A 59 16.95 12.27 -1.71
CA LYS A 59 15.84 11.34 -1.43
C LYS A 59 14.90 11.89 -0.35
N GLN A 60 15.43 12.47 0.73
CA GLN A 60 14.60 13.02 1.81
C GLN A 60 13.72 14.20 1.35
N ILE A 61 14.21 15.04 0.44
CA ILE A 61 13.51 16.25 0.00
C ILE A 61 12.50 15.96 -1.10
N PHE A 62 12.84 15.02 -1.99
CA PHE A 62 11.95 14.58 -3.08
C PHE A 62 11.08 13.39 -2.72
N ASN A 63 11.18 12.88 -1.49
CA ASN A 63 10.15 12.05 -0.93
C ASN A 63 8.90 12.93 -0.78
N VAL A 64 8.05 12.87 -1.80
CA VAL A 64 6.65 13.23 -1.67
C VAL A 64 6.09 12.26 -0.65
N THR A 65 5.93 12.67 0.61
CA THR A 65 4.95 12.04 1.49
C THR A 65 3.67 12.05 0.67
N THR A 66 3.26 10.91 0.14
CA THR A 66 2.10 10.80 -0.74
C THR A 66 0.87 11.18 0.09
N TYR A 67 0.54 12.47 0.08
CA TYR A 67 -0.76 12.96 0.45
C TYR A 67 -1.73 12.45 -0.63
N SER A 68 -2.17 11.21 -0.48
CA SER A 68 -3.39 10.74 -1.13
C SER A 68 -4.54 11.51 -0.49
N GLY A 69 -4.84 12.67 -1.06
CA GLY A 69 -5.89 13.55 -0.55
C GLY A 69 -6.04 14.76 -1.44
N PHE A 70 -6.71 14.59 -2.57
CA PHE A 70 -7.31 15.72 -3.28
C PHE A 70 -8.26 16.46 -2.32
N THR A 71 -7.84 17.60 -1.78
CA THR A 71 -8.76 18.61 -1.27
C THR A 71 -8.57 19.90 -2.06
N LYS A 72 -9.68 20.40 -2.60
CA LYS A 72 -9.77 21.60 -3.45
C LYS A 72 -9.22 22.82 -2.71
N PRO A 73 -8.57 23.79 -3.39
CA PRO A 73 -8.20 25.05 -2.76
C PRO A 73 -9.44 25.96 -2.70
N GLY A 74 -9.97 26.14 -1.50
CA GLY A 74 -10.97 27.15 -1.16
C GLY A 74 -10.49 27.92 0.06
N ALA A 75 -10.44 29.25 -0.07
CA ALA A 75 -9.99 30.22 0.92
C ALA A 75 -10.58 30.00 2.33
N ASP A 76 -9.77 30.08 3.38
CA ASP A 76 -9.73 31.27 4.24
C ASP A 76 -8.80 31.11 5.46
N LYS A 77 -8.45 32.27 6.01
CA LYS A 77 -7.38 32.56 6.96
C LYS A 77 -7.58 31.96 8.36
N ALA A 78 -6.43 31.79 9.02
CA ALA A 78 -6.20 31.81 10.47
C ALA A 78 -6.56 30.55 11.28
N ARG A 79 -5.53 29.83 11.72
CA ARG A 79 -5.10 29.77 13.14
C ARG A 79 -3.90 28.83 13.28
N ARG A 80 -2.80 29.35 13.85
CA ARG A 80 -1.72 28.55 14.41
C ARG A 80 -2.31 27.59 15.44
N LYS A 81 -2.26 26.30 15.16
CA LYS A 81 -2.18 25.25 16.18
C LYS A 81 -1.19 24.20 15.68
N PHE A 82 -0.27 23.85 16.56
CA PHE A 82 0.67 22.74 16.43
C PHE A 82 -0.07 21.50 15.92
N ILE A 83 0.25 21.02 14.72
CA ILE A 83 -0.19 19.71 14.24
C ILE A 83 1.05 18.84 14.27
N THR A 84 0.97 17.83 15.13
CA THR A 84 1.93 16.74 15.24
C THR A 84 2.24 16.18 13.85
N LYS A 85 3.54 15.98 13.59
CA LYS A 85 4.03 15.23 12.44
C LYS A 85 3.28 13.89 12.43
N ARG A 86 2.36 13.69 11.47
CA ARG A 86 1.81 12.36 11.25
C ARG A 86 2.88 11.52 10.55
N PRO A 87 3.13 10.30 11.04
CA PRO A 87 4.21 9.47 10.54
C PRO A 87 4.00 9.11 9.07
N GLY A 88 5.10 8.77 8.39
CA GLY A 88 5.04 8.34 7.00
C GLY A 88 4.19 7.06 6.83
N PHE A 89 3.74 6.80 5.61
CA PHE A 89 2.95 5.60 5.27
C PHE A 89 3.59 4.29 5.80
N ASN A 90 4.93 4.22 5.87
CA ASN A 90 5.66 3.05 6.37
C ASN A 90 5.60 2.89 7.91
N GLU A 91 5.52 3.96 8.68
CA GLU A 91 5.32 3.90 10.14
C GLU A 91 3.85 3.63 10.46
N ALA A 92 2.93 4.19 9.66
CA ALA A 92 1.51 3.86 9.76
C ALA A 92 1.24 2.37 9.49
N ALA A 93 2.02 1.73 8.61
CA ALA A 93 1.93 0.30 8.31
C ALA A 93 2.33 -0.61 9.49
N GLU A 94 3.28 -0.18 10.34
CA GLU A 94 3.62 -0.92 11.57
C GLU A 94 2.61 -0.67 12.69
N GLU A 95 2.08 0.55 12.78
CA GLU A 95 0.98 0.89 13.70
C GLU A 95 -0.32 0.14 13.32
N LEU A 96 -0.58 -0.08 12.03
CA LEU A 96 -1.74 -0.80 11.50
C LEU A 96 -1.80 -2.27 11.90
N ASP A 97 -0.65 -2.95 12.01
CA ASP A 97 -0.61 -4.38 12.34
C ASP A 97 -1.08 -4.65 13.79
N PHE A 98 -0.87 -3.71 14.71
CA PHE A 98 -1.28 -3.84 16.11
C PHE A 98 -2.74 -3.41 16.38
N HIS A 99 -3.37 -2.65 15.47
CA HIS A 99 -4.68 -2.05 15.74
C HIS A 99 -5.88 -2.72 15.05
N LEU A 100 -5.65 -3.59 14.06
CA LEU A 100 -6.75 -4.24 13.33
C LEU A 100 -7.22 -5.53 14.02
N THR A 101 -8.54 -5.68 14.16
CA THR A 101 -9.14 -6.94 14.67
C THR A 101 -8.81 -8.11 13.75
N VAL A 102 -8.83 -9.35 14.28
CA VAL A 102 -8.58 -10.57 13.49
C VAL A 102 -9.51 -10.65 12.27
N CYS A 103 -10.80 -10.41 12.48
CA CYS A 103 -11.79 -10.31 11.39
C CYS A 103 -11.41 -9.23 10.37
N GLY A 104 -10.99 -8.04 10.84
CA GLY A 104 -10.51 -6.97 9.96
C GLY A 104 -9.29 -7.38 9.13
N LYS A 105 -8.33 -8.14 9.69
CA LYS A 105 -7.15 -8.65 8.97
C LYS A 105 -7.54 -9.62 7.87
N TYR A 106 -8.37 -10.62 8.18
CA TYR A 106 -8.87 -11.57 7.17
C TYR A 106 -9.69 -10.88 6.09
N LEU A 107 -10.52 -9.90 6.46
CA LEU A 107 -11.32 -9.13 5.50
C LEU A 107 -10.43 -8.28 4.58
N LEU A 108 -9.36 -7.70 5.13
CA LEU A 108 -8.40 -6.92 4.36
C LEU A 108 -7.60 -7.79 3.38
N ILE A 109 -7.15 -8.97 3.80
CA ILE A 109 -6.49 -9.96 2.93
C ILE A 109 -7.45 -10.43 1.82
N SER A 110 -8.70 -10.73 2.18
CA SER A 110 -9.74 -11.13 1.22
C SER A 110 -9.97 -10.06 0.16
N ALA A 111 -10.04 -8.79 0.58
CA ALA A 111 -10.17 -7.65 -0.31
C ALA A 111 -8.94 -7.46 -1.21
N PHE A 112 -7.73 -7.69 -0.69
CA PHE A 112 -6.51 -7.64 -1.47
C PHE A 112 -6.51 -8.69 -2.59
N ILE A 113 -6.86 -9.94 -2.26
CA ILE A 113 -7.01 -11.03 -3.23
C ILE A 113 -8.06 -10.67 -4.27
N ALA A 114 -9.23 -10.19 -3.85
CA ALA A 114 -10.29 -9.79 -4.75
C ALA A 114 -9.84 -8.65 -5.70
N SER A 115 -9.04 -7.70 -5.22
CA SER A 115 -8.60 -6.56 -6.05
C SER A 115 -7.51 -6.93 -7.07
N ARG A 116 -6.62 -7.87 -6.72
CA ARG A 116 -5.47 -8.24 -7.57
C ARG A 116 -5.78 -9.41 -8.52
N ASN A 117 -6.71 -10.28 -8.13
CA ASN A 117 -7.05 -11.46 -8.91
C ASN A 117 -8.33 -11.26 -9.73
N PRO A 118 -8.37 -11.70 -11.01
CA PRO A 118 -9.61 -11.74 -11.76
C PRO A 118 -10.57 -12.78 -11.15
N ALA A 119 -11.87 -12.49 -11.17
CA ALA A 119 -12.91 -13.37 -10.61
C ALA A 119 -12.90 -14.79 -11.20
N THR A 120 -12.37 -14.96 -12.41
CA THR A 120 -12.23 -16.29 -13.05
C THR A 120 -11.28 -17.24 -12.30
N LEU A 121 -10.43 -16.73 -11.41
CA LEU A 121 -9.53 -17.56 -10.60
C LEU A 121 -10.16 -18.01 -9.28
N ASP A 122 -11.25 -17.39 -8.83
CA ASP A 122 -11.82 -17.66 -7.51
C ASP A 122 -12.26 -19.13 -7.39
N ALA A 123 -12.96 -19.65 -8.39
CA ALA A 123 -13.38 -21.06 -8.43
C ALA A 123 -12.22 -22.06 -8.47
N THR A 124 -11.03 -21.64 -8.91
CA THR A 124 -9.85 -22.53 -8.89
C THR A 124 -9.09 -22.49 -7.56
N LEU A 125 -9.29 -21.44 -6.77
CA LEU A 125 -8.57 -21.21 -5.52
C LEU A 125 -9.40 -21.55 -4.29
N PHE A 126 -10.72 -21.32 -4.34
CA PHE A 126 -11.62 -21.36 -3.18
C PHE A 126 -12.76 -22.38 -3.29
N ASP A 127 -12.88 -23.10 -4.42
CA ASP A 127 -13.86 -24.18 -4.53
C ASP A 127 -13.31 -25.46 -3.87
N SER A 128 -13.86 -25.78 -2.69
CA SER A 128 -13.53 -26.95 -1.86
C SER A 128 -13.79 -28.27 -2.60
N THR A 129 -14.57 -28.25 -3.68
CA THR A 129 -15.00 -29.44 -4.43
C THR A 129 -14.00 -29.92 -5.47
N GLY A 130 -12.75 -29.44 -5.43
CA GLY A 130 -11.64 -30.07 -6.12
C GLY A 130 -11.87 -30.31 -7.61
N GLY A 131 -12.31 -29.30 -8.36
CA GLY A 131 -12.12 -29.21 -9.82
C GLY A 131 -12.47 -30.45 -10.65
N LEU A 132 -13.58 -31.15 -10.36
CA LEU A 132 -14.03 -32.28 -11.18
C LEU A 132 -14.48 -31.84 -12.59
N GLU A 133 -14.92 -30.59 -12.75
CA GLU A 133 -15.49 -30.07 -14.01
C GLU A 133 -14.57 -29.14 -14.83
N SER A 134 -13.31 -28.90 -14.45
CA SER A 134 -12.41 -27.98 -15.19
C SER A 134 -11.41 -28.66 -16.13
N ARG A 135 -11.32 -30.00 -16.12
CA ARG A 135 -10.31 -30.77 -16.90
C ARG A 135 -10.47 -30.75 -18.42
N LYS A 136 -11.51 -30.11 -18.98
CA LYS A 136 -11.76 -30.11 -20.44
C LYS A 136 -11.25 -28.89 -21.22
N ARG A 137 -10.53 -27.94 -20.61
CA ARG A 137 -9.89 -26.84 -21.39
C ARG A 137 -8.49 -27.21 -21.88
N LYS A 138 -8.50 -27.92 -23.02
CA LYS A 138 -7.47 -28.14 -24.04
C LYS A 138 -6.21 -27.25 -23.89
N LYS A 139 -5.10 -27.89 -23.55
CA LYS A 139 -3.72 -27.36 -23.48
C LYS A 139 -3.34 -26.76 -24.86
N LYS A 140 -3.34 -25.42 -25.00
CA LYS A 140 -2.71 -24.74 -26.16
C LYS A 140 -1.22 -24.53 -25.85
N SER A 141 -0.40 -24.67 -26.90
CA SER A 141 1.07 -24.77 -26.92
C SER A 141 1.82 -23.82 -25.98
N ALA A 142 2.83 -24.37 -25.30
CA ALA A 142 3.50 -23.79 -24.13
C ALA A 142 4.40 -22.57 -24.42
N ALA A 143 4.91 -22.38 -25.64
CA ALA A 143 5.82 -21.28 -25.95
C ALA A 143 5.09 -19.92 -26.09
N SER A 144 4.04 -19.85 -26.92
CA SER A 144 3.25 -18.60 -27.10
C SER A 144 2.34 -18.25 -25.91
N ALA A 145 2.18 -19.18 -24.97
CA ALA A 145 1.39 -18.99 -23.76
C ALA A 145 2.19 -18.31 -22.63
N MET A 146 3.51 -18.46 -22.62
CA MET A 146 4.39 -17.88 -21.61
C MET A 146 4.55 -16.37 -21.82
N GLU A 147 4.86 -15.95 -23.05
CA GLU A 147 4.94 -14.53 -23.45
C GLU A 147 3.59 -13.80 -23.24
N LYS A 148 2.46 -14.46 -23.52
CA LYS A 148 1.12 -13.93 -23.23
C LYS A 148 0.78 -13.85 -21.75
N ARG A 149 1.41 -14.65 -20.89
CA ARG A 149 1.25 -14.58 -19.42
C ARG A 149 2.06 -13.41 -18.87
N GLU A 150 3.31 -13.27 -19.29
CA GLU A 150 4.20 -12.17 -18.90
C GLU A 150 3.61 -10.81 -19.32
N TYR A 151 3.08 -10.70 -20.54
CA TYR A 151 2.41 -9.47 -20.99
C TYR A 151 1.18 -9.13 -20.14
N LYS A 152 0.36 -10.13 -19.80
CA LYS A 152 -0.81 -9.94 -18.93
C LYS A 152 -0.43 -9.56 -17.51
N GLU A 153 0.70 -10.05 -17.02
CA GLU A 153 1.22 -9.72 -15.71
C GLU A 153 1.71 -8.27 -15.67
N GLN A 154 2.47 -7.84 -16.68
CA GLN A 154 2.86 -6.44 -16.84
C GLN A 154 1.66 -5.51 -16.99
N GLU A 155 0.65 -5.89 -17.78
CA GLU A 155 -0.58 -5.13 -17.94
C GLU A 155 -1.36 -4.97 -16.62
N LYS A 156 -1.37 -6.00 -15.77
CA LYS A 156 -2.00 -5.95 -14.44
C LYS A 156 -1.29 -4.98 -13.50
N VAL A 157 0.05 -4.98 -13.52
CA VAL A 157 0.84 -4.03 -12.71
C VAL A 157 0.53 -2.58 -13.14
N LEU A 158 0.39 -2.35 -14.44
CA LEU A 158 0.12 -1.01 -15.00
C LEU A 158 -1.33 -0.53 -14.81
N LYS A 159 -2.32 -1.45 -14.76
CA LYS A 159 -3.74 -1.11 -14.56
C LYS A 159 -4.10 -0.76 -13.12
N GLY A 160 -3.27 -1.17 -12.16
CA GLY A 160 -3.54 -0.98 -10.73
C GLY A 160 -4.66 -1.88 -10.18
N PRO A 161 -5.00 -1.74 -8.88
CA PRO A 161 -5.97 -2.60 -8.22
C PRO A 161 -7.36 -2.54 -8.85
N GLY A 162 -7.90 -3.71 -9.19
CA GLY A 162 -9.22 -3.87 -9.78
C GLY A 162 -10.35 -3.68 -8.76
N SER A 163 -11.51 -3.23 -9.23
CA SER A 163 -12.71 -3.16 -8.39
C SER A 163 -13.48 -4.47 -8.39
N PHE A 164 -14.09 -4.83 -7.27
CA PHE A 164 -14.84 -6.06 -7.07
C PHE A 164 -16.18 -5.78 -6.36
N PRO A 165 -17.20 -6.64 -6.58
CA PRO A 165 -18.49 -6.50 -5.90
C PRO A 165 -18.42 -7.05 -4.46
N LEU A 166 -19.39 -6.68 -3.61
CA LEU A 166 -19.40 -7.05 -2.19
C LEU A 166 -19.49 -8.57 -2.00
N GLU A 167 -20.33 -9.21 -2.79
CA GLU A 167 -20.63 -10.64 -2.74
C GLU A 167 -19.35 -11.47 -2.92
N ARG A 168 -18.47 -11.03 -3.83
CA ARG A 168 -17.18 -11.66 -4.07
C ARG A 168 -16.25 -11.54 -2.86
N LEU A 169 -16.22 -10.37 -2.20
CA LEU A 169 -15.42 -10.17 -1.00
C LEU A 169 -15.85 -11.12 0.11
N LEU A 170 -17.16 -11.19 0.36
CA LEU A 170 -17.73 -12.01 1.43
C LEU A 170 -17.53 -13.50 1.17
N ALA A 171 -17.67 -13.95 -0.09
CA ALA A 171 -17.39 -15.34 -0.45
C ALA A 171 -15.92 -15.71 -0.20
N ILE A 172 -14.97 -14.88 -0.66
CA ILE A 172 -13.54 -15.12 -0.41
C ILE A 172 -13.23 -15.12 1.09
N PHE A 173 -13.81 -14.17 1.83
CA PHE A 173 -13.65 -14.07 3.29
C PHE A 173 -14.11 -15.34 4.00
N GLN A 174 -15.33 -15.80 3.70
CA GLN A 174 -15.88 -17.03 4.30
C GLN A 174 -15.03 -18.26 3.95
N CYS A 175 -14.53 -18.37 2.72
CA CYS A 175 -13.65 -19.48 2.32
C CYS A 175 -12.34 -19.48 3.11
N ILE A 176 -11.74 -18.31 3.33
CA ILE A 176 -10.48 -18.20 4.08
C ILE A 176 -10.71 -18.48 5.57
N THR A 177 -11.76 -17.92 6.18
CA THR A 177 -12.03 -18.13 7.61
C THR A 177 -12.45 -19.56 7.92
N ALA A 178 -13.23 -20.20 7.04
CA ALA A 178 -13.60 -21.60 7.21
C ALA A 178 -12.38 -22.54 7.19
N ALA A 179 -11.38 -22.25 6.34
CA ALA A 179 -10.14 -23.02 6.30
C ALA A 179 -9.28 -22.85 7.56
N THR A 180 -9.34 -21.69 8.22
CA THR A 180 -8.57 -21.45 9.45
C THR A 180 -9.21 -22.05 10.70
N ASP A 181 -10.54 -22.22 10.70
CA ASP A 181 -11.27 -22.83 11.80
C ASP A 181 -11.01 -24.34 11.93
N GLU A 182 -10.56 -25.02 10.86
CA GLU A 182 -10.17 -26.44 10.91
C GLU A 182 -8.84 -26.69 11.67
N ASP A 183 -8.00 -25.66 11.85
CA ASP A 183 -6.65 -25.78 12.42
C ASP A 183 -6.48 -25.17 13.84
N LEU A 184 -7.41 -24.32 14.31
CA LEU A 184 -7.22 -23.50 15.53
C LEU A 184 -8.36 -23.66 16.55
N GLU A 185 -8.30 -24.70 17.39
CA GLU A 185 -9.13 -24.82 18.61
C GLU A 185 -8.77 -23.81 19.74
N SER A 186 -8.14 -22.67 19.44
CA SER A 186 -7.62 -21.79 20.51
C SER A 186 -7.48 -20.33 20.06
N GLN A 187 -8.59 -19.59 20.03
CA GLN A 187 -8.75 -18.23 20.58
C GLN A 187 -9.96 -17.52 19.94
N GLN A 188 -11.10 -17.55 20.66
CA GLN A 188 -12.22 -16.60 20.62
C GLN A 188 -12.59 -16.01 19.24
N CYS A 189 -13.02 -16.86 18.31
CA CYS A 189 -13.92 -16.47 17.20
C CYS A 189 -14.91 -17.59 16.84
N THR A 190 -15.15 -18.60 17.69
CA THR A 190 -15.93 -19.77 17.27
C THR A 190 -16.66 -20.43 18.43
N ASN A 191 -17.88 -19.98 18.74
CA ASN A 191 -18.88 -20.87 19.34
C ASN A 191 -19.68 -21.48 18.18
N MET A 192 -19.13 -22.53 17.57
CA MET A 192 -19.83 -23.28 16.52
C MET A 192 -20.91 -24.17 17.14
N SER A 193 -22.16 -23.74 17.00
CA SER A 193 -23.30 -24.63 16.79
C SER A 193 -23.81 -24.44 15.37
N PRO A 194 -24.22 -25.51 14.67
CA PRO A 194 -24.74 -25.43 13.31
C PRO A 194 -26.20 -24.99 13.37
N ASN A 195 -26.46 -23.78 13.88
CA ASN A 195 -27.73 -23.11 13.75
C ASN A 195 -27.51 -21.81 12.99
N ASP A 196 -28.37 -21.61 12.00
CA ASP A 196 -28.45 -20.52 11.00
C ASP A 196 -28.26 -19.09 11.56
N GLU A 197 -28.37 -18.91 12.88
CA GLU A 197 -28.22 -17.62 13.57
C GLU A 197 -26.76 -17.13 13.68
N GLY A 198 -25.79 -18.04 13.84
CA GLY A 198 -24.38 -17.65 14.00
C GLY A 198 -23.76 -17.05 12.73
N SER A 199 -24.24 -17.47 11.54
CA SER A 199 -23.80 -16.92 10.26
C SER A 199 -24.24 -15.46 10.07
N MET A 200 -25.41 -15.10 10.60
CA MET A 200 -25.96 -13.75 10.49
C MET A 200 -25.20 -12.73 11.36
N GLU A 201 -24.78 -13.11 12.57
CA GLU A 201 -24.00 -12.26 13.47
C GLU A 201 -22.57 -12.01 12.95
N LEU A 202 -21.92 -13.07 12.43
CA LEU A 202 -20.62 -12.96 11.74
C LEU A 202 -20.69 -12.03 10.51
N MET A 203 -21.82 -12.04 9.80
CA MET A 203 -22.05 -11.15 8.66
C MET A 203 -22.20 -9.69 9.11
N SER A 204 -22.93 -9.41 10.19
CA SER A 204 -23.07 -8.04 10.70
C SER A 204 -21.74 -7.47 11.15
N ASP A 205 -20.91 -8.27 11.81
CA ASP A 205 -19.58 -7.86 12.25
C ASP A 205 -18.64 -7.62 11.07
N ALA A 206 -18.65 -8.50 10.08
CA ALA A 206 -17.86 -8.33 8.86
C ALA A 206 -18.25 -7.04 8.10
N LEU A 207 -19.54 -6.72 8.02
CA LEU A 207 -20.00 -5.48 7.39
C LEU A 207 -19.63 -4.22 8.20
N MET A 208 -19.67 -4.30 9.54
CA MET A 208 -19.20 -3.23 10.41
C MET A 208 -17.69 -3.00 10.24
N GLN A 209 -16.89 -4.07 10.21
CA GLN A 209 -15.45 -3.98 9.95
C GLN A 209 -15.17 -3.44 8.55
N LEU A 210 -15.93 -3.85 7.53
CA LEU A 210 -15.81 -3.32 6.17
C LEU A 210 -16.00 -1.80 6.13
N SER A 211 -17.01 -1.29 6.86
CA SER A 211 -17.27 0.14 6.99
C SER A 211 -16.06 0.85 7.63
N THR A 212 -15.52 0.29 8.72
CA THR A 212 -14.32 0.81 9.39
C THR A 212 -13.13 0.85 8.44
N LEU A 213 -12.85 -0.23 7.71
CA LEU A 213 -11.77 -0.33 6.72
C LEU A 213 -11.90 0.71 5.59
N CYS A 214 -13.13 1.01 5.16
CA CYS A 214 -13.39 2.08 4.20
C CYS A 214 -13.12 3.47 4.80
N ASN A 215 -13.52 3.70 6.06
CA ASN A 215 -13.31 4.98 6.75
C ASN A 215 -11.83 5.29 6.96
N ILE A 216 -11.00 4.27 7.21
CA ILE A 216 -9.54 4.43 7.33
C ILE A 216 -8.81 4.38 5.97
N ASN A 217 -9.54 4.38 4.85
CA ASN A 217 -9.03 4.37 3.47
C ASN A 217 -8.17 3.17 3.05
N LEU A 218 -8.17 2.07 3.83
CA LEU A 218 -7.55 0.81 3.40
C LEU A 218 -8.35 0.16 2.25
N LEU A 219 -9.66 0.40 2.26
CA LEU A 219 -10.56 0.06 1.16
C LEU A 219 -11.20 1.32 0.60
N TYR A 220 -11.40 1.34 -0.71
CA TYR A 220 -12.12 2.39 -1.40
C TYR A 220 -13.49 1.87 -1.84
N LYS A 221 -14.55 2.55 -1.43
CA LYS A 221 -15.92 2.33 -1.88
C LYS A 221 -16.19 3.22 -3.08
N GLY A 222 -16.22 2.64 -4.28
CA GLY A 222 -16.52 3.33 -5.52
C GLY A 222 -18.02 3.53 -5.73
N SER A 223 -18.38 4.51 -6.56
CA SER A 223 -19.76 4.68 -7.02
C SER A 223 -20.21 3.45 -7.80
N SER A 224 -21.51 3.15 -7.74
CA SER A 224 -22.10 2.05 -8.49
C SER A 224 -21.84 2.19 -9.99
N CYS A 225 -21.62 1.05 -10.65
CA CYS A 225 -21.57 1.03 -12.12
C CYS A 225 -22.95 1.46 -12.65
N PRO A 226 -23.05 2.40 -13.60
CA PRO A 226 -24.33 2.87 -14.13
C PRO A 226 -25.23 1.76 -14.69
N LEU A 227 -24.63 0.65 -15.11
CA LEU A 227 -25.32 -0.50 -15.72
C LEU A 227 -25.79 -1.55 -14.71
N GLU A 228 -25.13 -1.64 -13.56
CA GLU A 228 -25.31 -2.76 -12.62
C GLU A 228 -25.89 -2.31 -11.27
N GLY A 229 -25.83 -1.01 -10.96
CA GLY A 229 -26.41 -0.42 -9.74
C GLY A 229 -25.72 -0.82 -8.43
N ALA A 230 -24.93 -1.89 -8.43
CA ALA A 230 -24.23 -2.41 -7.27
C ALA A 230 -22.98 -1.58 -6.93
N THR A 231 -22.74 -1.41 -5.62
CA THR A 231 -21.53 -0.77 -5.10
C THR A 231 -20.31 -1.65 -5.37
N ARG A 232 -19.20 -1.05 -5.81
CA ARG A 232 -17.94 -1.75 -6.02
C ARG A 232 -16.89 -1.26 -5.04
N TYR A 233 -16.04 -2.18 -4.59
CA TYR A 233 -14.94 -1.93 -3.68
C TYR A 233 -13.61 -2.11 -4.38
N ARG A 234 -12.57 -1.46 -3.89
CA ARG A 234 -11.18 -1.61 -4.34
C ARG A 234 -10.27 -1.61 -3.12
N CYS A 235 -9.22 -2.43 -3.14
CA CYS A 235 -8.23 -2.46 -2.08
C CYS A 235 -7.09 -1.47 -2.39
N ASN A 236 -6.71 -0.66 -1.39
CA ASN A 236 -5.65 0.35 -1.54
C ASN A 236 -4.32 -0.08 -0.93
N ILE A 237 -4.23 -1.28 -0.35
CA ILE A 237 -3.00 -1.74 0.29
C ILE A 237 -2.00 -2.27 -0.73
N ASP A 238 -0.72 -2.11 -0.38
CA ASP A 238 0.40 -2.65 -1.14
C ASP A 238 0.69 -4.09 -0.75
N GLN A 239 1.44 -4.77 -1.61
CA GLN A 239 1.77 -6.19 -1.41
C GLN A 239 2.63 -6.40 -0.16
N GLU A 240 3.49 -5.45 0.20
CA GLU A 240 4.31 -5.54 1.41
C GLU A 240 3.45 -5.53 2.69
N LEU A 241 2.41 -4.68 2.74
CA LEU A 241 1.49 -4.62 3.87
C LEU A 241 0.61 -5.88 3.95
N ALA A 242 0.23 -6.46 2.81
CA ALA A 242 -0.58 -7.68 2.77
C ALA A 242 0.17 -8.96 3.20
N LEU A 243 1.51 -8.92 3.22
CA LEU A 243 2.38 -10.05 3.60
C LEU A 243 2.86 -10.00 5.05
N ARG A 244 2.58 -8.91 5.77
CA ARG A 244 2.81 -8.80 7.21
C ARG A 244 1.68 -9.48 7.96
#